data_AF-K1QA11-F1
#
_entry.id   AF-K1QA11-F1
#
_cell.length_a   1.000
_cell.length_b   1.000
_cell.length_c   1.000
_cell.angle_alpha   90.00
_cell.angle_beta   90.00
_cell.angle_gamma   90.00
#
_symmetry.space_group_name_H-M   'P 1'
#
loop_
_entity.id
_entity.type
_entity.pdbx_description
1 polymer ?
#
loop_
_entity_poly.entity_id
_entity_poly.type
_entity_poly.pdbx_seq_one_letter_code
_entity_poly.pdbx_strand_id
1 'polypeptide(L)'
;MNALTIVTLGLILAVVAESRGITGGLGPQQFAGPGEQALVQTNRNAILRKLPSFMSGPFGPLKALVYRKQVVKGTNYFIKVKMMGVQPRFLHVKIYTGLNNRSHVKDVEVRAHDRISSFRDIWGKPDFTPERVLNQADLARDEL
;
A
#
# COMPACT_ATOMS: atom_id res chain seq x y z
N MET A 1 -24.47 -22.37 -32.62
CA MET A 1 -23.74 -21.80 -31.47
C MET A 1 -22.41 -21.33 -32.00
N ASN A 2 -22.19 -20.01 -32.04
CA ASN A 2 -21.08 -19.44 -32.80
C ASN A 2 -19.84 -19.38 -31.91
N ALA A 3 -18.69 -19.87 -32.41
CA ALA A 3 -17.44 -19.94 -31.64
C ALA A 3 -17.03 -18.59 -31.01
N LEU A 4 -17.40 -17.48 -31.65
CA LEU A 4 -17.20 -16.12 -31.16
C LEU A 4 -17.91 -15.84 -29.82
N THR A 5 -19.07 -16.46 -29.58
CA THR A 5 -19.83 -16.31 -28.34
C THR A 5 -19.17 -17.05 -27.18
N ILE A 6 -18.49 -18.17 -27.46
CA ILE A 6 -17.78 -18.97 -26.45
C ILE A 6 -16.50 -18.25 -26.01
N VAL A 7 -15.77 -17.66 -26.96
CA VAL A 7 -14.53 -16.90 -26.67
C VAL A 7 -14.84 -15.64 -25.86
N THR A 8 -15.90 -14.90 -26.20
CA THR A 8 -16.28 -13.69 -25.46
C THR A 8 -16.78 -14.01 -24.05
N LEU A 9 -17.59 -15.06 -23.86
CA LEU A 9 -17.97 -15.51 -22.51
C LEU A 9 -16.77 -16.00 -21.69
N GLY A 10 -15.83 -16.71 -22.31
CA GLY A 10 -14.61 -17.17 -21.65
C GLY A 10 -13.72 -16.01 -21.18
N LEU A 11 -13.58 -14.96 -22.01
CA LEU A 11 -12.81 -13.77 -21.67
C LEU A 11 -13.48 -12.98 -20.53
N ILE A 12 -14.81 -12.84 -20.56
CA ILE A 12 -15.58 -12.17 -19.50
C ILE A 12 -15.47 -12.95 -18.18
N LEU A 13 -15.57 -14.29 -18.21
CA LEU A 13 -15.41 -15.14 -17.03
C LEU A 13 -14.00 -15.07 -16.44
N ALA A 14 -12.96 -15.01 -17.28
CA ALA A 14 -11.58 -14.86 -16.82
C ALA A 14 -11.34 -13.52 -16.12
N VAL A 15 -11.87 -12.42 -16.67
CA VAL A 15 -11.80 -11.08 -16.05
C VAL A 15 -12.58 -11.04 -14.73
N VAL A 16 -13.72 -11.74 -14.63
CA VAL A 16 -14.51 -11.81 -13.39
C VAL A 16 -13.83 -12.67 -12.32
N ALA A 17 -13.14 -13.75 -12.71
CA ALA A 17 -12.47 -14.67 -11.78
C ALA A 17 -11.29 -14.05 -11.01
N GLU A 18 -10.70 -12.95 -11.50
CA GLU A 18 -9.63 -12.22 -10.82
C GLU A 18 -10.12 -11.33 -9.67
N SER A 19 -11.43 -11.14 -9.53
CA SER A 19 -12.03 -10.38 -8.42
C SER A 19 -12.42 -11.27 -7.24
N ARG A 20 -11.50 -12.11 -6.75
CA ARG A 20 -11.69 -12.81 -5.45
C ARG A 20 -11.62 -11.81 -4.30
N GLY A 21 -12.72 -11.13 -4.05
CA GLY A 21 -12.95 -10.34 -2.86
C GLY A 21 -13.06 -11.26 -1.64
N ILE A 22 -11.92 -11.65 -1.06
CA ILE A 22 -11.90 -12.27 0.27
C ILE A 22 -12.31 -11.17 1.26
N THR A 23 -13.55 -11.22 1.72
CA THR A 23 -14.07 -10.27 2.70
C THR A 23 -13.38 -10.49 4.05
N GLY A 24 -12.96 -9.40 4.70
CA GLY A 24 -12.43 -9.41 6.07
C GLY A 24 -10.93 -9.72 6.23
N GLY A 25 -10.31 -10.45 5.30
CA GLY A 25 -8.90 -10.86 5.37
C GLY A 25 -7.90 -9.78 4.92
N LEU A 26 -6.72 -9.74 5.56
CA LEU A 26 -5.62 -8.90 5.10
C LEU A 26 -4.91 -9.58 3.92
N GLY A 27 -5.04 -9.00 2.73
CA GLY A 27 -4.46 -9.51 1.51
C GLY A 27 -2.93 -9.57 1.53
N PRO A 28 -2.31 -10.17 0.50
CA PRO A 28 -0.86 -10.25 0.38
C PRO A 28 -0.23 -8.86 0.26
N GLN A 29 1.05 -8.78 0.59
CA GLN A 29 1.85 -7.59 0.35
C GLN A 29 2.13 -7.44 -1.14
N GLN A 30 2.01 -6.21 -1.63
CA GLN A 30 2.26 -5.82 -3.01
C GLN A 30 3.10 -4.54 -3.04
N PHE A 31 3.81 -4.31 -4.14
CA PHE A 31 4.50 -3.05 -4.39
C PHE A 31 3.48 -1.92 -4.59
N ALA A 32 3.77 -0.76 -4.04
CA ALA A 32 2.92 0.41 -4.22
C ALA A 32 3.04 0.92 -5.66
N GLY A 33 1.89 1.09 -6.32
CA GLY A 33 1.82 1.68 -7.65
C GLY A 33 1.42 3.16 -7.61
N PRO A 34 1.07 3.74 -8.78
CA PRO A 34 0.60 5.12 -8.89
C PRO A 34 -0.65 5.41 -8.03
N GLY A 35 -1.55 4.43 -7.87
CA GLY A 35 -2.76 4.56 -7.07
C GLY A 35 -2.48 4.75 -5.57
N GLU A 36 -1.63 3.90 -4.99
CA GLU A 36 -1.25 3.99 -3.59
C GLU A 36 -0.41 5.24 -3.30
N GLN A 37 0.46 5.60 -4.24
CA GLN A 37 1.21 6.85 -4.17
C GLN A 37 0.27 8.06 -4.18
N ALA A 38 -0.76 8.06 -5.03
CA ALA A 38 -1.77 9.11 -5.05
C ALA A 38 -2.57 9.16 -3.74
N LEU A 39 -2.95 8.00 -3.17
CA LEU A 39 -3.63 7.94 -1.87
C LEU A 39 -2.80 8.59 -0.76
N VAL A 40 -1.49 8.33 -0.72
CA VAL A 40 -0.57 8.96 0.24
C VAL A 40 -0.46 10.46 0.01
N GLN A 41 -0.40 10.91 -1.25
CA GLN A 41 -0.26 12.33 -1.59
C GLN A 41 -1.53 13.12 -1.27
N THR A 42 -2.70 12.61 -1.64
CA THR A 42 -4.00 13.19 -1.31
C THR A 42 -4.17 13.32 0.21
N ASN A 43 -3.70 12.32 0.96
CA ASN A 43 -3.82 12.30 2.42
C ASN A 43 -2.61 12.91 3.15
N ARG A 44 -1.63 13.49 2.44
CA ARG A 44 -0.34 13.93 3.01
C ARG A 44 -0.54 14.80 4.25
N ASN A 45 -1.37 15.84 4.16
CA ASN A 45 -1.58 16.75 5.28
C ASN A 45 -2.20 16.05 6.50
N ALA A 46 -3.10 15.09 6.28
CA ALA A 46 -3.69 14.31 7.36
C ALA A 46 -2.69 13.33 8.00
N ILE A 47 -1.78 12.77 7.20
CA ILE A 47 -0.68 11.92 7.69
C ILE A 47 0.25 12.74 8.57
N LEU A 48 0.69 13.91 8.10
CA LEU A 48 1.63 14.78 8.82
C LEU A 48 1.05 15.30 10.14
N ARG A 49 -0.25 15.61 10.19
CA ARG A 49 -0.93 16.03 11.44
C ARG A 49 -0.99 14.94 12.51
N LYS A 50 -0.93 13.66 12.12
CA LYS A 50 -0.93 12.53 13.04
C LYS A 50 0.46 12.12 13.50
N LEU A 51 1.52 12.76 12.97
CA LEU A 51 2.88 12.52 13.44
C LEU A 51 3.04 13.04 14.88
N PRO A 52 3.88 12.37 15.69
CA PRO A 52 4.13 12.82 17.04
C PRO A 52 4.82 14.18 17.05
N SER A 53 4.54 15.01 18.06
CA SER A 53 4.98 16.41 18.15
C SER A 53 6.51 16.60 18.12
N PHE A 54 7.27 15.62 18.65
CA PHE A 54 8.74 15.63 18.57
C PHE A 54 9.25 15.55 17.12
N MET A 55 8.40 15.14 16.19
CA MET A 55 8.65 15.13 14.76
C MET A 55 8.14 16.44 14.17
N SER A 56 8.81 17.54 14.48
CA SER A 56 8.53 18.86 13.91
C SER A 56 9.60 19.21 12.88
N GLY A 57 9.19 19.70 11.71
CA GLY A 57 10.13 20.18 10.69
C GLY A 57 9.58 20.14 9.27
N PRO A 58 10.34 20.63 8.28
CA PRO A 58 10.00 20.50 6.88
C PRO A 58 10.03 19.02 6.49
N PHE A 59 8.84 18.44 6.30
CA PHE A 59 8.71 17.07 5.81
C PHE A 59 8.89 17.06 4.29
N GLY A 60 9.84 16.27 3.81
CA GLY A 60 10.02 16.08 2.37
C GLY A 60 8.88 15.29 1.73
N PRO A 61 9.05 14.87 0.46
CA PRO A 61 8.07 14.06 -0.23
C PRO A 61 7.88 12.70 0.46
N LEU A 62 6.63 12.26 0.47
CA LEU A 62 6.23 10.93 0.92
C LEU A 62 6.24 9.99 -0.28
N LYS A 63 6.98 8.88 -0.20
CA LYS A 63 7.04 7.84 -1.23
C LYS A 63 6.41 6.55 -0.69
N ALA A 64 5.34 6.08 -1.31
CA ALA A 64 4.77 4.76 -1.04
C ALA A 64 5.72 3.68 -1.59
N LEU A 65 5.97 2.63 -0.80
CA LEU A 65 6.87 1.55 -1.19
C LEU A 65 6.12 0.24 -1.40
N VAL A 66 5.40 -0.20 -0.38
CA VAL A 66 4.63 -1.45 -0.39
C VAL A 66 3.31 -1.22 0.34
N TYR A 67 2.31 -2.03 0.01
CA TYR A 67 1.01 -1.98 0.65
C TYR A 67 0.37 -3.35 0.84
N ARG A 68 -0.62 -3.40 1.74
CA ARG A 68 -1.59 -4.49 1.89
C ARG A 68 -2.99 -3.91 1.87
N LYS A 69 -3.94 -4.67 1.32
CA LYS A 69 -5.35 -4.29 1.28
C LYS A 69 -6.19 -5.22 2.15
N GLN A 70 -7.18 -4.68 2.83
CA GLN A 70 -8.22 -5.44 3.51
C GLN A 70 -9.58 -4.92 3.04
N VAL A 71 -10.38 -5.83 2.48
CA VAL A 71 -11.74 -5.51 2.02
C VAL A 71 -12.69 -5.54 3.21
N VAL A 72 -13.41 -4.44 3.40
CA VAL A 72 -14.44 -4.22 4.44
C VAL A 72 -15.69 -3.63 3.76
N LYS A 73 -16.51 -2.81 4.45
CA LYS A 73 -17.51 -1.94 3.80
C LYS A 73 -16.87 -0.75 3.06
N GLY A 74 -15.86 -1.05 2.23
CA GLY A 74 -14.83 -0.17 1.73
C GLY A 74 -13.49 -0.92 1.69
N THR A 75 -12.37 -0.19 1.67
CA THR A 75 -11.03 -0.80 1.63
C THR A 75 -10.12 -0.13 2.65
N ASN A 76 -9.51 -0.91 3.54
CA ASN A 76 -8.38 -0.44 4.32
C ASN A 76 -7.09 -0.70 3.52
N TYR A 77 -6.31 0.36 3.28
CA TYR A 77 -4.95 0.31 2.75
C TYR A 77 -3.96 0.49 3.90
N PHE A 78 -3.02 -0.45 4.00
CA PHE A 78 -1.90 -0.38 4.92
C PHE A 78 -0.66 -0.15 4.07
N ILE A 79 -0.07 1.05 4.13
CA ILE A 79 0.97 1.50 3.21
C ILE A 79 2.25 1.82 4.00
N LYS A 80 3.37 1.24 3.60
CA LYS A 80 4.69 1.67 4.05
C LYS A 80 5.14 2.87 3.21
N VAL A 81 5.39 3.98 3.89
CA VAL A 81 5.74 5.26 3.28
C VAL A 81 7.13 5.66 3.75
N LYS A 82 8.03 5.93 2.81
CA LYS A 82 9.32 6.57 3.08
C LYS A 82 9.13 8.07 3.05
N MET A 83 9.47 8.72 4.16
CA MET A 83 9.60 10.17 4.20
C MET A 83 11.03 10.54 3.80
N MET A 84 11.16 11.29 2.71
CA MET A 84 12.44 11.81 2.26
C MET A 84 12.84 13.02 3.13
N GLY A 85 14.12 13.11 3.52
CA GLY A 85 14.65 14.17 4.38
C GLY A 85 16.10 13.88 4.77
N VAL A 86 16.65 14.69 5.68
CA VAL A 86 18.04 14.56 6.18
C VAL A 86 18.29 13.17 6.78
N GLN A 87 17.28 12.61 7.44
CA GLN A 87 17.27 11.22 7.87
C GLN A 87 16.06 10.53 7.24
N PRO A 88 16.24 9.45 6.45
CA PRO A 88 15.13 8.71 5.89
C PRO A 88 14.34 8.06 7.04
N ARG A 89 13.03 8.30 7.06
CA ARG A 89 12.13 7.73 8.07
C ARG A 89 11.05 6.91 7.39
N PHE A 90 10.60 5.86 8.06
CA PHE A 90 9.51 5.02 7.58
C PHE A 90 8.26 5.27 8.41
N LEU A 91 7.14 5.45 7.71
CA LEU A 91 5.81 5.58 8.27
C LEU A 91 5.00 4.37 7.84
N HIS A 92 4.23 3.81 8.76
CA HIS A 92 3.17 2.87 8.43
C HIS A 92 1.85 3.61 8.52
N VAL A 93 1.19 3.75 7.38
CA VAL A 93 -0.01 4.56 7.24
C VAL A 93 -1.19 3.65 6.96
N LYS A 94 -2.26 3.80 7.75
CA LYS A 94 -3.55 3.15 7.50
C LYS A 94 -4.51 4.18 6.89
N ILE A 95 -4.89 3.97 5.64
CA ILE A 95 -5.86 4.81 4.92
C ILE A 95 -7.11 3.97 4.68
N TYR A 96 -8.27 4.49 5.05
CA TYR A 96 -9.55 3.89 4.67
C TYR A 96 -10.10 4.60 3.45
N THR A 97 -10.55 3.83 2.45
CA THR A 97 -11.27 4.32 1.28
C THR A 97 -12.70 3.78 1.34
N GLY A 98 -13.67 4.68 1.41
CA GLY A 98 -15.09 4.33 1.40
C GLY A 98 -15.59 3.98 -0.01
N LEU A 99 -16.79 3.41 -0.08
CA LEU A 99 -17.45 3.07 -1.35
C LEU A 99 -17.78 4.29 -2.23
N ASN A 100 -17.70 5.50 -1.67
CA ASN A 100 -17.88 6.78 -2.36
C ASN A 100 -16.56 7.40 -2.86
N ASN A 101 -15.48 6.61 -2.92
CA ASN A 101 -14.12 7.04 -3.29
C ASN A 101 -13.51 8.13 -2.40
N ARG A 102 -14.12 8.43 -1.24
CA ARG A 102 -13.49 9.31 -0.24
C ARG A 102 -12.51 8.49 0.59
N SER A 103 -11.33 9.05 0.80
CA SER A 103 -10.31 8.44 1.65
C SER A 103 -10.03 9.29 2.88
N HIS A 104 -9.64 8.64 3.97
CA HIS A 104 -9.17 9.31 5.17
C HIS A 104 -8.16 8.46 5.93
N VAL A 105 -7.21 9.14 6.56
CA VAL A 105 -6.18 8.51 7.39
C VAL A 105 -6.81 8.05 8.70
N LYS A 106 -6.77 6.73 8.93
CA LYS A 106 -7.16 6.13 10.20
C LYS A 106 -6.03 6.26 11.21
N ASP A 107 -4.83 5.87 10.81
CA ASP A 107 -3.70 5.75 11.72
C ASP A 107 -2.36 6.01 11.04
N VAL A 108 -1.37 6.46 11.81
CA VAL A 108 0.00 6.71 11.38
C VAL A 108 0.94 6.29 12.50
N GLU A 109 1.81 5.34 12.19
CA GLU A 109 2.85 4.89 13.10
C GLU A 109 4.22 5.22 12.53
N VAL A 110 5.10 5.79 13.35
CA VAL A 110 6.47 6.10 12.92
C VAL A 110 7.42 5.01 13.38
N ARG A 111 8.24 4.50 12.44
CA ARG A 111 9.22 3.45 12.71
C ARG A 111 10.61 3.89 12.23
N ALA A 112 11.58 3.91 13.16
CA ALA A 112 12.92 4.45 12.93
C ALA A 112 13.84 3.52 12.14
N HIS A 113 13.81 2.20 12.40
CA HIS A 113 14.76 1.23 11.83
C HIS A 113 14.08 -0.05 11.30
N ASP A 114 12.79 0.03 11.01
CA ASP A 114 12.04 -1.18 10.81
C ASP A 114 12.25 -1.78 9.41
N ARG A 115 12.73 -3.04 9.40
CA ARG A 115 12.67 -3.93 8.26
C ARG A 115 11.19 -3.96 7.77
N ILE A 116 10.90 -4.36 6.53
CA ILE A 116 9.51 -4.53 6.06
C ILE A 116 8.73 -5.61 6.87
N SER A 117 9.31 -6.14 7.95
CA SER A 117 8.71 -7.09 8.86
C SER A 117 7.84 -6.52 10.00
N SER A 118 7.67 -5.21 10.25
CA SER A 118 6.73 -4.75 11.32
C SER A 118 5.56 -3.87 10.88
N PHE A 119 4.61 -4.47 10.18
CA PHE A 119 3.20 -4.31 10.61
C PHE A 119 2.56 -5.67 10.98
N ARG A 120 3.36 -6.75 11.03
CA ARG A 120 2.92 -8.11 11.36
C ARG A 120 3.92 -8.92 12.21
N ASP A 121 4.68 -8.29 13.11
CA ASP A 121 4.87 -8.93 14.43
C ASP A 121 3.60 -8.81 15.28
N ILE A 122 2.67 -7.94 14.90
CA ILE A 122 1.36 -7.83 15.55
C ILE A 122 0.34 -8.86 15.01
N TRP A 123 0.49 -9.41 13.79
CA TRP A 123 -0.57 -10.28 13.22
C TRP A 123 -0.14 -11.53 12.44
N GLY A 124 1.04 -12.13 12.69
CA GLY A 124 1.36 -13.55 12.36
C GLY A 124 2.42 -13.94 11.28
N LYS A 125 3.71 -13.62 11.41
CA LYS A 125 4.90 -14.37 10.84
C LYS A 125 5.09 -14.53 9.29
N PRO A 126 6.28 -14.96 8.76
CA PRO A 126 7.60 -14.32 8.91
C PRO A 126 8.55 -14.37 7.67
N ASP A 127 8.16 -14.05 6.41
CA ASP A 127 9.12 -14.21 5.28
C ASP A 127 9.17 -12.98 4.38
N PHE A 128 10.20 -12.12 4.52
CA PHE A 128 10.89 -11.35 3.45
C PHE A 128 11.78 -10.22 4.03
N THR A 129 13.05 -10.17 3.65
CA THR A 129 14.02 -9.17 4.12
C THR A 129 14.13 -7.95 3.19
N PRO A 130 14.48 -6.75 3.71
CA PRO A 130 14.43 -5.48 2.96
C PRO A 130 15.43 -5.33 1.81
N GLU A 131 16.56 -6.03 1.85
CA GLU A 131 17.65 -5.90 0.86
C GLU A 131 17.23 -6.37 -0.53
N ARG A 132 16.35 -7.37 -0.63
CA ARG A 132 15.79 -7.82 -1.93
C ARG A 132 14.81 -6.84 -2.56
N VAL A 133 14.10 -6.06 -1.75
CA VAL A 133 13.02 -5.16 -2.20
C VAL A 133 13.59 -3.88 -2.82
N LEU A 134 14.68 -3.35 -2.23
CA LEU A 134 15.40 -2.21 -2.79
C LEU A 134 16.07 -2.58 -4.12
N ASN A 135 16.77 -3.73 -4.16
CA ASN A 135 17.36 -4.21 -5.40
C ASN A 135 16.31 -4.48 -6.48
N GLN A 136 15.14 -5.04 -6.19
CA GLN A 136 14.09 -5.23 -7.20
C GLN A 136 13.42 -3.93 -7.67
N ALA A 137 13.25 -2.94 -6.79
CA ALA A 137 12.67 -1.65 -7.15
C ALA A 137 13.65 -0.78 -7.95
N ASP A 138 14.95 -0.98 -7.76
CA ASP A 138 16.00 -0.34 -8.55
C ASP A 138 16.23 -1.10 -9.87
N LEU A 139 16.17 -2.44 -9.89
CA LEU A 139 16.20 -3.25 -11.12
C LEU A 139 15.01 -2.94 -12.05
N ALA A 140 13.81 -2.68 -11.50
CA ALA A 140 12.63 -2.29 -12.30
C ALA A 140 12.71 -0.86 -12.86
N ARG A 141 13.76 -0.10 -12.54
CA ARG A 141 13.99 1.26 -13.07
C ARG A 141 15.05 1.31 -14.17
N ASP A 142 15.85 0.25 -14.33
CA ASP A 142 16.91 0.17 -15.35
C ASP A 142 16.46 -0.59 -16.62
N GLU A 143 15.22 -1.07 -16.69
CA GLU A 143 14.63 -1.73 -17.88
C GLU A 143 13.69 -0.81 -18.71
N LEU A 144 13.83 0.52 -18.61
CA LEU A 144 13.19 1.53 -19.48
C LEU A 144 14.22 2.48 -20.06
#